data_AF-A0A6S7CYY5-F1
#
_entry.id   AF-A0A6S7CYY5-F1
#
_cell.length_a   1.000
_cell.length_b   1.000
_cell.length_c   1.000
_cell.angle_alpha   90.00
_cell.angle_beta   90.00
_cell.angle_gamma   90.00
#
_symmetry.space_group_name_H-M   'P 1'
#
loop_
_entity.id
_entity.type
_entity.pdbx_description
1 polymer ?
#
loop_
_entity_poly.entity_id
_entity_poly.type
_entity_poly.pdbx_seq_one_letter_code
_entity_poly.pdbx_strand_id
1 'polypeptide(L)'
;MNALRRYDYAIQRLLPHFWLAGFRATDSGNPRAGDLVMLQSAPDSEWHLSFYINDQGDGYHMLESLKTGKLCRWGNVGFVVISREWVRDYPRLRWTDTQFRFNDLYSAEVRRADFWMYVPFIERLDGSMAFLGFRTRHNLNPIRTMADGFDYSEASRGDLRTHLWKWHRIHKACAGQKGGQGAGR
;
A
#
# COMPACT_ATOMS: atom_id res chain seq x y z
N MET A 1 -16.20 -17.01 -2.11
CA MET A 1 -16.05 -15.61 -1.66
C MET A 1 -15.76 -14.76 -2.89
N ASN A 2 -16.61 -13.77 -3.17
CA ASN A 2 -16.58 -12.97 -4.40
C ASN A 2 -15.31 -12.11 -4.51
N ALA A 3 -14.78 -12.01 -5.74
CA ALA A 3 -13.63 -11.19 -6.13
C ALA A 3 -13.69 -9.73 -5.65
N LEU A 4 -14.88 -9.23 -5.29
CA LEU A 4 -15.17 -7.88 -4.80
C LEU A 4 -14.46 -7.49 -3.48
N ARG A 5 -14.16 -8.44 -2.58
CA ARG A 5 -13.42 -8.11 -1.32
C ARG A 5 -11.94 -7.77 -1.53
N ARG A 6 -11.34 -8.17 -2.65
CA ARG A 6 -9.95 -7.78 -3.00
C ARG A 6 -9.84 -6.30 -3.32
N TYR A 7 -10.92 -5.69 -3.78
CA TYR A 7 -10.91 -4.38 -4.40
C TYR A 7 -11.12 -3.25 -3.40
N ASP A 8 -12.10 -3.37 -2.51
CA ASP A 8 -12.41 -2.36 -1.48
C ASP A 8 -11.20 -2.02 -0.58
N TYR A 9 -10.37 -3.03 -0.38
CA TYR A 9 -9.18 -2.97 0.46
C TYR A 9 -7.90 -2.63 -0.34
N ALA A 10 -7.83 -3.00 -1.62
CA ALA A 10 -6.81 -2.49 -2.53
C ALA A 10 -6.96 -0.97 -2.74
N ILE A 11 -8.17 -0.46 -2.92
CA ILE A 11 -8.51 0.97 -3.02
C ILE A 11 -7.97 1.78 -1.85
N GLN A 12 -8.33 1.42 -0.61
CA GLN A 12 -7.95 2.18 0.59
C GLN A 12 -6.43 2.23 0.80
N ARG A 13 -5.70 1.29 0.22
CA ARG A 13 -4.25 1.15 0.37
C ARG A 13 -3.46 1.66 -0.82
N LEU A 14 -4.04 1.58 -2.01
CA LEU A 14 -3.46 2.12 -3.22
C LEU A 14 -3.56 3.63 -3.26
N LEU A 15 -4.64 4.24 -2.75
CA LEU A 15 -4.79 5.70 -2.71
C LEU A 15 -3.55 6.39 -2.12
N PRO A 16 -3.13 6.13 -0.86
CA PRO A 16 -1.90 6.73 -0.33
C PRO A 16 -0.66 6.46 -1.19
N HIS A 17 -0.57 5.30 -1.84
CA HIS A 17 0.53 4.97 -2.73
C HIS A 17 0.47 5.67 -4.10
N PHE A 18 -0.71 5.89 -4.67
CA PHE A 18 -0.93 6.70 -5.88
C PHE A 18 -0.55 8.15 -5.61
N TRP A 19 -0.96 8.68 -4.45
CA TRP A 19 -0.59 10.02 -4.00
C TRP A 19 0.93 10.16 -3.78
N LEU A 20 1.59 9.14 -3.22
CA LEU A 20 3.05 9.12 -3.02
C LEU A 20 3.85 8.87 -4.31
N ALA A 21 3.31 8.08 -5.25
CA ALA A 21 3.92 7.81 -6.55
C ALA A 21 3.70 8.96 -7.55
N GLY A 22 2.75 9.86 -7.25
CA GLY A 22 2.45 11.05 -8.04
C GLY A 22 2.08 10.71 -9.48
N PHE A 23 2.46 11.60 -10.40
CA PHE A 23 2.19 11.48 -11.84
C PHE A 23 2.68 10.17 -12.49
N ARG A 24 3.58 9.41 -11.85
CA ARG A 24 4.08 8.13 -12.40
C ARG A 24 3.05 7.01 -12.36
N ALA A 25 2.04 7.13 -11.49
CA ALA A 25 0.98 6.13 -11.37
C ALA A 25 -0.27 6.47 -12.20
N THR A 26 -0.23 7.57 -12.96
CA THR A 26 -1.38 8.12 -13.67
C THR A 26 -1.10 8.28 -15.15
N ASP A 27 -2.06 7.94 -15.99
CA ASP A 27 -1.99 8.19 -17.43
C ASP A 27 -2.66 9.53 -17.75
N SER A 28 -2.08 10.29 -18.68
CA SER A 28 -2.67 11.52 -19.19
C SER A 28 -3.68 11.21 -20.30
N GLY A 29 -4.94 11.59 -20.11
CA GLY A 29 -5.97 11.48 -21.16
C GLY A 29 -7.36 11.21 -20.62
N ASN A 30 -8.33 11.10 -21.54
CA ASN A 30 -9.68 10.69 -21.20
C ASN A 30 -9.70 9.18 -20.86
N PRO A 31 -10.47 8.77 -19.85
CA PRO A 31 -10.59 7.37 -19.49
C PRO A 31 -11.23 6.55 -20.61
N ARG A 32 -10.79 5.30 -20.74
CA ARG A 32 -11.33 4.28 -21.65
C ARG A 32 -12.05 3.21 -20.85
N ALA A 33 -12.94 2.49 -21.53
CA ALA A 33 -13.62 1.35 -20.93
C ALA A 33 -12.61 0.36 -20.28
N GLY A 34 -12.89 -0.01 -19.03
CA GLY A 34 -12.05 -0.87 -18.20
C GLY A 34 -10.87 -0.18 -17.51
N ASP A 35 -10.67 1.13 -17.70
CA ASP A 35 -9.67 1.86 -16.92
C ASP A 35 -10.08 1.97 -15.46
N LEU A 36 -9.08 1.88 -14.57
CA LEU A 36 -9.26 2.28 -13.18
C LEU A 36 -9.14 3.80 -13.11
N VAL A 37 -10.17 4.46 -12.60
CA VAL A 37 -10.21 5.92 -12.48
C VAL A 37 -10.44 6.34 -11.03
N MET A 38 -9.81 7.44 -10.66
CA MET A 38 -10.11 8.17 -9.44
C MET A 38 -10.93 9.42 -9.79
N LEU A 39 -12.09 9.59 -9.16
CA LEU A 39 -12.92 10.77 -9.39
C LEU A 39 -12.26 11.98 -8.74
N GLN A 40 -12.14 13.06 -9.51
CA GLN A 40 -11.79 14.38 -9.02
C GLN A 40 -13.05 15.25 -8.90
N SER A 41 -13.01 16.17 -7.94
CA SER A 41 -14.10 17.12 -7.69
C SER A 41 -15.44 16.45 -7.31
N ALA A 42 -15.39 15.21 -6.83
CA ALA A 42 -16.52 14.51 -6.22
C ALA A 42 -16.32 14.46 -4.69
N PRO A 43 -17.41 14.46 -3.90
CA PRO A 43 -17.32 14.18 -2.46
C PRO A 43 -16.69 12.82 -2.19
N ASP A 44 -16.02 12.69 -1.04
CA ASP A 44 -15.54 11.39 -0.58
C ASP A 44 -16.72 10.43 -0.46
N SER A 45 -16.65 9.33 -1.21
CA SER A 45 -17.75 8.41 -1.41
C SER A 45 -17.24 7.05 -1.86
N GLU A 46 -18.12 6.06 -1.92
CA GLU A 46 -17.81 4.72 -2.44
C GLU A 46 -17.40 4.71 -3.93
N TRP A 47 -17.55 5.84 -4.62
CA TRP A 47 -17.23 6.01 -6.03
C TRP A 47 -15.84 6.60 -6.27
N HIS A 48 -15.13 6.99 -5.21
CA HIS A 48 -13.83 7.68 -5.30
C HIS A 48 -12.82 6.93 -6.17
N LEU A 49 -12.81 5.59 -6.13
CA LEU A 49 -12.17 4.74 -7.13
C LEU A 49 -13.22 3.87 -7.82
N SER A 50 -13.19 3.85 -9.14
CA SER A 50 -14.17 3.15 -9.97
C SER A 50 -13.52 2.59 -11.24
N PHE A 51 -14.11 1.53 -11.80
CA PHE A 51 -13.85 1.20 -13.20
C PHE A 51 -14.69 2.09 -14.10
N TYR A 52 -14.04 2.68 -15.11
CA TYR A 52 -14.74 3.41 -16.15
C TYR A 52 -15.41 2.43 -17.09
N ILE A 53 -16.73 2.50 -17.24
CA ILE A 53 -17.48 1.58 -18.10
C ILE A 53 -17.59 2.16 -19.51
N ASN A 54 -18.20 3.34 -19.64
CA ASN A 54 -18.32 4.05 -20.91
C ASN A 54 -18.75 5.51 -20.72
N ASP A 55 -18.64 6.26 -21.81
CA ASP A 55 -19.25 7.59 -21.97
C ASP A 55 -20.75 7.40 -22.26
N GLN A 56 -21.60 8.16 -21.58
CA GLN A 56 -23.06 8.15 -21.74
C GLN A 56 -23.56 9.39 -22.50
N GLY A 57 -22.66 10.26 -22.98
CA GLY A 57 -23.02 11.51 -23.63
C GLY A 57 -23.37 12.63 -22.64
N ASP A 58 -23.45 13.86 -23.15
CA ASP A 58 -23.82 15.06 -22.39
C ASP A 58 -23.00 15.29 -21.10
N GLY A 59 -21.73 14.86 -21.10
CA GLY A 59 -20.83 14.98 -19.94
C GLY A 59 -21.14 14.00 -18.81
N TYR A 60 -21.88 12.92 -19.08
CA TYR A 60 -22.13 11.84 -18.15
C TYR A 60 -21.34 10.57 -18.50
N HIS A 61 -20.97 9.84 -17.47
CA HIS A 61 -20.15 8.65 -17.54
C HIS A 61 -20.76 7.54 -16.68
N MET A 62 -20.71 6.30 -17.15
CA MET A 62 -21.09 5.14 -16.34
C MET A 62 -19.84 4.60 -15.65
N LEU A 63 -19.95 4.41 -14.34
CA LEU A 63 -18.86 3.93 -13.50
C LEU A 63 -19.32 2.70 -12.71
N GLU A 64 -18.39 1.79 -12.45
CA GLU A 64 -18.57 0.71 -11.47
C GLU A 64 -17.72 1.01 -10.23
N SER A 65 -18.37 1.16 -9.08
CA SER A 65 -17.69 1.40 -7.80
C SER A 65 -16.78 0.22 -7.52
N LEU A 66 -15.47 0.49 -7.38
CA LEU A 66 -14.52 -0.55 -7.06
C LEU A 66 -14.76 -1.10 -5.63
N LYS A 67 -15.38 -0.29 -4.77
CA LYS A 67 -15.74 -0.63 -3.39
C LYS A 67 -16.95 -1.57 -3.30
N THR A 68 -18.02 -1.26 -4.03
CA THR A 68 -19.30 -2.01 -3.90
C THR A 68 -19.68 -2.87 -5.09
N GLY A 69 -19.02 -2.71 -6.24
CA GLY A 69 -19.40 -3.32 -7.52
C GLY A 69 -20.71 -2.78 -8.10
N LYS A 70 -21.29 -1.72 -7.51
CA LYS A 70 -22.49 -1.10 -8.06
C LYS A 70 -22.15 -0.26 -9.28
N LEU A 71 -23.13 -0.08 -10.17
CA LEU A 71 -23.06 0.85 -11.29
C LEU A 71 -23.75 2.17 -10.95
N CYS A 72 -23.14 3.29 -11.32
CA CYS A 72 -23.76 4.61 -11.17
C CYS A 72 -23.31 5.53 -12.30
N ARG A 73 -24.27 6.34 -12.74
CA ARG A 73 -24.05 7.41 -13.72
C ARG A 73 -23.58 8.66 -12.99
N TRP A 74 -22.39 9.12 -13.33
CA TRP A 74 -21.78 10.34 -12.80
C TRP A 74 -21.68 11.40 -13.89
N GLY A 75 -21.86 12.67 -13.53
CA GLY A 75 -21.68 13.80 -14.45
C GLY A 75 -20.99 14.96 -13.74
N ASN A 76 -20.39 15.87 -14.52
CA ASN A 76 -19.64 17.02 -14.00
C ASN A 76 -18.53 16.63 -12.99
N VAL A 77 -17.78 15.57 -13.31
CA VAL A 77 -16.65 15.08 -12.52
C VAL A 77 -15.39 15.01 -13.37
N GLY A 78 -14.24 15.23 -12.74
CA GLY A 78 -12.93 14.98 -13.38
C GLY A 78 -12.47 13.55 -13.14
N PHE A 79 -11.51 13.08 -13.92
CA PHE A 79 -10.91 11.76 -13.75
C PHE A 79 -9.39 11.85 -13.70
N VAL A 80 -8.79 11.10 -12.78
CA VAL A 80 -7.39 10.69 -12.86
C VAL A 80 -7.39 9.23 -13.29
N VAL A 81 -6.87 8.97 -14.49
CA VAL A 81 -6.70 7.59 -14.99
C VAL A 81 -5.48 6.98 -14.31
N ILE A 82 -5.66 5.84 -13.67
CA ILE A 82 -4.57 5.09 -13.06
C ILE A 82 -3.93 4.19 -14.12
N SER A 83 -2.61 4.26 -14.24
CA SER A 83 -1.86 3.56 -15.28
C SER A 83 -2.02 2.04 -15.19
N ARG A 84 -2.44 1.41 -16.29
CA ARG A 84 -2.63 -0.05 -16.37
C ARG A 84 -1.32 -0.81 -16.19
N GLU A 85 -0.23 -0.29 -16.73
CA GLU A 85 1.11 -0.87 -16.59
C GLU A 85 1.54 -0.87 -15.12
N TRP A 86 1.35 0.28 -14.45
CA TRP A 86 1.66 0.40 -13.03
C TRP A 86 0.82 -0.53 -12.17
N VAL A 87 -0.49 -0.63 -12.43
CA VAL A 87 -1.41 -1.56 -11.74
C VAL A 87 -1.01 -3.02 -11.97
N ARG A 88 -0.65 -3.39 -13.20
CA ARG A 88 -0.21 -4.76 -13.54
C ARG A 88 1.06 -5.14 -12.81
N ASP A 89 1.98 -4.20 -12.70
CA ASP A 89 3.34 -4.44 -12.20
C ASP A 89 3.47 -4.16 -10.70
N TYR A 90 2.41 -3.65 -10.04
CA TYR A 90 2.40 -3.41 -8.59
C TYR A 90 2.28 -4.72 -7.81
N PRO A 91 3.33 -5.21 -7.13
CA PRO A 91 3.34 -6.55 -6.54
C PRO A 91 2.28 -6.77 -5.46
N ARG A 92 1.88 -5.68 -4.77
CA ARG A 92 0.89 -5.72 -3.69
C ARG A 92 -0.55 -5.94 -4.18
N LEU A 93 -0.84 -5.72 -5.46
CA LEU A 93 -2.16 -6.01 -6.03
C LEU A 93 -2.39 -7.50 -6.27
N ARG A 94 -1.32 -8.30 -6.28
CA ARG A 94 -1.36 -9.76 -6.47
C ARG A 94 -1.37 -10.53 -5.14
N TRP A 95 -1.43 -9.83 -4.01
CA TRP A 95 -1.39 -10.47 -2.71
C TRP A 95 -2.61 -11.35 -2.47
N THR A 96 -2.38 -12.48 -1.80
CA THR A 96 -3.44 -13.37 -1.33
C THR A 96 -4.18 -12.77 -0.13
N ASP A 97 -5.37 -13.27 0.18
CA ASP A 97 -6.13 -12.84 1.36
C ASP A 97 -5.31 -13.02 2.65
N THR A 98 -4.48 -14.07 2.74
CA THR A 98 -3.56 -14.33 3.85
C THR A 98 -2.47 -13.26 3.95
N GLN A 99 -1.86 -12.89 2.82
CA GLN A 99 -0.86 -11.80 2.76
C GLN A 99 -1.46 -10.46 3.19
N PHE A 100 -2.68 -10.18 2.76
CA PHE A 100 -3.40 -8.99 3.19
C PHE A 100 -3.73 -8.98 4.69
N ARG A 101 -4.23 -10.11 5.22
CA ARG A 101 -4.48 -10.28 6.67
C ARG A 101 -3.23 -10.05 7.49
N PHE A 102 -2.08 -10.54 7.02
CA PHE A 102 -0.81 -10.28 7.68
C PHE A 102 -0.45 -8.79 7.65
N ASN A 103 -0.60 -8.10 6.52
CA ASN A 103 -0.30 -6.68 6.44
C ASN A 103 -1.19 -5.80 7.34
N ASP A 104 -2.46 -6.17 7.55
CA ASP A 104 -3.32 -5.54 8.57
C ASP A 104 -2.71 -5.65 9.96
N LEU A 105 -2.41 -6.89 10.35
CA LEU A 105 -1.88 -7.21 11.66
C LEU A 105 -0.54 -6.48 11.87
N TYR A 106 0.32 -6.49 10.86
CA TYR A 106 1.58 -5.76 10.83
C TYR A 106 1.36 -4.25 11.01
N SER A 107 0.48 -3.65 10.21
CA SER A 107 0.24 -2.20 10.25
C SER A 107 -0.35 -1.76 11.59
N ALA A 108 -1.26 -2.56 12.17
CA ALA A 108 -1.81 -2.33 13.50
C ALA A 108 -0.73 -2.40 14.59
N GLU A 109 0.17 -3.38 14.52
CA GLU A 109 1.27 -3.51 15.48
C GLU A 109 2.31 -2.40 15.36
N VAL A 110 2.68 -2.01 14.15
CA VAL A 110 3.63 -0.91 13.92
C VAL A 110 3.07 0.40 14.45
N ARG A 111 1.79 0.69 14.19
CA ARG A 111 1.12 1.89 14.73
C ARG A 111 1.07 1.87 16.26
N ARG A 112 0.76 0.71 16.84
CA ARG A 112 0.68 0.55 18.31
C ARG A 112 2.04 0.68 18.99
N ALA A 113 3.09 0.10 18.39
CA ALA A 113 4.43 0.10 18.95
C ALA A 113 5.14 1.46 18.83
N ASP A 114 4.62 2.36 17.99
CA ASP A 114 5.13 3.71 17.74
C ASP A 114 6.64 3.74 17.46
N PHE A 115 7.06 2.96 16.46
CA PHE A 115 8.44 2.93 16.00
C PHE A 115 8.81 4.28 15.35
N TRP A 116 9.37 5.19 16.15
CA TRP A 116 9.66 6.56 15.72
C TRP A 116 10.92 6.67 14.83
N MET A 117 12.08 6.29 15.38
CA MET A 117 13.38 6.49 14.71
C MET A 117 13.76 5.33 13.78
N TYR A 118 13.52 4.10 14.23
CA TYR A 118 13.87 2.86 13.53
C TYR A 118 12.61 2.17 13.06
N VAL A 119 12.22 2.46 11.83
CA VAL A 119 10.91 2.12 11.30
C VAL A 119 10.98 0.76 10.60
N PRO A 120 10.16 -0.23 10.99
CA PRO A 120 10.05 -1.47 10.25
C PRO A 120 9.38 -1.22 8.89
N PHE A 121 9.65 -2.09 7.93
CA PHE A 121 8.93 -2.18 6.65
C PHE A 121 8.84 -3.64 6.20
N ILE A 122 7.82 -3.96 5.40
CA ILE A 122 7.75 -5.24 4.67
C ILE A 122 8.53 -5.05 3.37
N GLU A 123 9.60 -5.81 3.18
CA GLU A 123 10.36 -5.82 1.93
C GLU A 123 9.62 -6.64 0.87
N ARG A 124 9.25 -7.88 1.22
CA ARG A 124 8.45 -8.75 0.35
C ARG A 124 7.67 -9.78 1.17
N LEU A 125 6.59 -10.28 0.58
CA LEU A 125 5.85 -11.44 1.04
C LEU A 125 6.00 -12.53 -0.02
N ASP A 126 6.37 -13.74 0.39
CA ASP A 126 6.55 -14.89 -0.48
C ASP A 126 5.89 -16.13 0.16
N GLY A 127 4.83 -16.63 -0.46
CA GLY A 127 4.02 -17.71 0.13
C GLY A 127 3.46 -17.33 1.52
N SER A 128 3.91 -18.04 2.55
CA SER A 128 3.59 -17.79 3.97
C SER A 128 4.65 -16.97 4.71
N MET A 129 5.73 -16.56 4.03
CA MET A 129 6.90 -15.93 4.64
C MET A 129 6.93 -14.43 4.38
N ALA A 130 7.07 -13.64 5.45
CA ALA A 130 7.30 -12.21 5.39
C ALA A 130 8.77 -11.90 5.61
N PHE A 131 9.37 -11.18 4.67
CA PHE A 131 10.72 -10.66 4.80
C PHE A 131 10.61 -9.21 5.24
N LEU A 132 10.91 -8.96 6.52
CA LEU A 132 10.83 -7.65 7.12
C LEU A 132 12.20 -6.98 7.12
N GLY A 133 12.22 -5.65 7.17
CA GLY A 133 13.44 -4.88 7.34
C GLY A 133 13.21 -3.69 8.27
N PHE A 134 14.30 -3.08 8.72
CA PHE A 134 14.28 -1.85 9.51
C PHE A 134 15.15 -0.78 8.83
N ARG A 135 14.68 0.47 8.88
CA ARG A 135 15.40 1.64 8.36
C ARG A 135 15.38 2.79 9.37
N THR A 136 16.39 3.64 9.32
CA THR A 136 16.38 4.92 10.03
C THR A 136 15.52 5.94 9.26
N ARG A 137 14.57 6.59 9.94
CA ARG A 137 13.60 7.50 9.31
C ARG A 137 14.22 8.72 8.61
N HIS A 138 15.26 9.33 9.19
CA HIS A 138 15.79 10.64 8.78
C HIS A 138 17.23 10.58 8.22
N ASN A 139 17.65 9.43 7.67
CA ASN A 139 19.00 9.30 7.13
C ASN A 139 18.98 9.33 5.59
N LEU A 140 19.81 10.19 5.00
CA LEU A 140 20.00 10.31 3.54
C LEU A 140 20.52 9.01 2.92
N ASN A 141 21.33 8.24 3.68
CA ASN A 141 21.76 6.89 3.36
C ASN A 141 21.29 5.93 4.46
N PRO A 142 20.01 5.53 4.45
CA PRO A 142 19.45 4.76 5.54
C PRO A 142 20.14 3.40 5.60
N ILE A 143 20.80 3.14 6.72
CA ILE A 143 21.23 1.78 7.08
C ILE A 143 19.97 0.93 7.05
N ARG A 144 20.04 -0.20 6.35
CA ARG A 144 18.97 -1.20 6.33
C ARG A 144 19.46 -2.44 7.04
N THR A 145 18.64 -2.96 7.95
CA THR A 145 18.86 -4.27 8.54
C THR A 145 17.71 -5.15 8.12
N MET A 146 18.02 -6.22 7.39
CA MET A 146 17.04 -7.22 7.00
C MET A 146 16.83 -8.16 8.17
N ALA A 147 15.57 -8.39 8.52
CA ALA A 147 15.19 -9.40 9.48
C ALA A 147 15.14 -10.77 8.80
N ASP A 148 15.25 -11.82 9.61
CA ASP A 148 14.93 -13.18 9.16
C ASP A 148 13.47 -13.25 8.70
N GLY A 149 13.21 -14.20 7.79
CA GLY A 149 11.86 -14.51 7.34
C GLY A 149 10.95 -14.87 8.51
N PHE A 150 9.74 -14.32 8.48
CA PHE A 150 8.70 -14.54 9.49
C PHE A 150 7.54 -15.30 8.87
N ASP A 151 7.30 -16.53 9.31
CA ASP A 151 6.11 -17.28 8.87
C ASP A 151 4.86 -16.67 9.52
N TYR A 152 3.94 -16.15 8.70
CA TYR A 152 2.69 -15.54 9.16
C TYR A 152 1.45 -16.40 8.92
N SER A 153 1.60 -17.63 8.43
CA SER A 153 0.47 -18.53 8.21
C SER A 153 -0.28 -18.86 9.50
N GLU A 154 0.48 -19.13 10.57
CA GLU A 154 -0.03 -19.53 11.89
C GLU A 154 0.40 -18.60 13.04
N ALA A 155 1.23 -17.59 12.75
CA ALA A 155 1.76 -16.73 13.80
C ALA A 155 0.70 -15.85 14.46
N SER A 156 0.77 -15.77 15.79
CA SER A 156 -0.05 -14.88 16.57
C SER A 156 0.44 -13.44 16.47
N ARG A 157 -0.42 -12.51 16.90
CA ARG A 157 -0.07 -11.11 17.09
C ARG A 157 1.12 -10.92 18.05
N GLY A 158 1.23 -11.78 19.06
CA GLY A 158 2.34 -11.75 20.04
C GLY A 158 3.68 -12.14 19.41
N ASP A 159 3.65 -13.11 18.49
CA ASP A 159 4.84 -13.58 17.78
C ASP A 159 5.39 -12.47 16.87
N LEU A 160 4.52 -11.81 16.11
CA LEU A 160 4.95 -10.68 15.27
C LEU A 160 5.56 -9.57 16.13
N ARG A 161 4.91 -9.20 17.24
CA ARG A 161 5.43 -8.17 18.14
C ARG A 161 6.82 -8.52 18.65
N THR A 162 7.01 -9.75 19.10
CA THR A 162 8.30 -10.24 19.60
C THR A 162 9.37 -10.17 18.52
N HIS A 163 9.04 -10.60 17.30
CA HIS A 163 9.93 -10.54 16.15
C HIS A 163 10.33 -9.09 15.80
N LEU A 164 9.37 -8.17 15.74
CA LEU A 164 9.62 -6.75 15.47
C LEU A 164 10.54 -6.14 16.54
N TRP A 165 10.30 -6.37 17.83
CA TRP A 165 11.13 -5.81 18.90
C TRP A 165 12.52 -6.45 19.00
N LYS A 166 12.69 -7.72 18.62
CA LYS A 166 14.00 -8.35 18.47
C LYS A 166 14.82 -7.58 17.43
N TRP A 167 14.27 -7.40 16.23
CA TRP A 167 14.99 -6.78 15.12
C TRP A 167 15.16 -5.27 15.25
N HIS A 168 14.22 -4.59 15.90
CA HIS A 168 14.38 -3.20 16.29
C HIS A 168 15.62 -2.98 17.17
N ARG A 169 15.86 -3.86 18.16
CA ARG A 169 17.06 -3.80 19.01
C ARG A 169 18.34 -4.03 18.24
N ILE A 170 18.35 -5.03 17.35
CA ILE A 170 19.50 -5.33 16.48
C ILE A 170 19.82 -4.13 15.59
N HIS A 171 18.82 -3.59 14.89
CA HIS A 171 19.01 -2.44 14.01
C HIS A 171 19.52 -1.21 14.77
N LYS A 172 18.96 -0.92 15.95
CA LYS A 172 19.42 0.17 16.83
C LYS A 172 20.91 0.02 17.18
N ALA A 173 21.37 -1.19 17.52
CA ALA A 173 22.77 -1.44 17.82
C ALA A 173 23.68 -1.19 16.59
N CYS A 174 23.29 -1.71 15.42
CA CYS A 174 24.03 -1.50 14.18
C CYS A 174 24.08 -0.02 13.75
N ALA A 175 22.97 0.70 13.90
CA ALA A 175 22.88 2.13 13.58
C ALA A 175 23.71 2.98 14.56
N GLY A 176 23.71 2.63 15.85
CA GLY A 176 24.49 3.33 16.87
C GLY A 176 26.01 3.19 16.67
N GLN A 177 26.49 2.01 16.27
CA GLN A 177 27.92 1.78 15.99
C GLN A 177 28.42 2.58 14.78
N LYS A 178 27.61 2.71 13.72
CA LYS A 178 27.98 3.48 12.53
C LYS A 178 27.85 5.00 12.72
N GLY A 179 26.98 5.47 13.61
CA GLY A 179 26.88 6.88 13.98
C GLY A 179 28.07 7.39 14.82
N GLY A 180 28.73 6.50 15.57
CA GLY A 180 29.91 6.84 16.39
C GLY A 180 31.22 6.99 15.62
N GLN A 181 31.34 6.43 14.40
CA GLN A 181 32.54 6.55 13.58
C GLN A 181 32.66 7.92 12.86
N GLY A 182 31.67 8.81 12.99
CA GLY A 182 31.67 10.15 12.39
C GLY A 182 31.97 11.31 13.36
N ALA A 183 32.19 11.06 14.65
CA ALA A 183 32.40 12.08 15.68
C ALA A 183 33.84 12.11 16.21
N GLY A 184 34.81 11.86 15.33
CA GLY A 184 36.24 12.03 15.59
C GLY A 184 36.85 12.93 14.53
N ARG A 185 36.77 14.24 14.76
CA ARG A 185 37.69 15.25 14.20
C ARG A 185 38.08 16.18 15.34
#